data_AF-A0A2V5TJH6-F1
#
_entry.id   AF-A0A2V5TJH6-F1
#
_cell.length_a   1.000
_cell.length_b   1.000
_cell.length_c   1.000
_cell.angle_alpha   90.00
_cell.angle_beta   90.00
_cell.angle_gamma   90.00
#
_symmetry.space_group_name_H-M   'P 1'
#
loop_
_entity.id
_entity.type
_entity.pdbx_description
1 polymer ?
#
loop_
_entity_poly.entity_id
_entity_poly.type
_entity_poly.pdbx_seq_one_letter_code
_entity_poly.pdbx_strand_id
1 'polypeptide(L)'
;MGTSVIPRVVYHYTSMDATLGIVEGCIWATNIRYLNDVSEYDHFLRLVRERLPQLTNSHGLRHPDLVARIVARRKAHLPVYMDLPFVASFSHERDSLAHWRSYCPQGNGVCIGFRSASIRGAFLEKAEKGVCLAGFWPVTYLGSDDLKALDGMINQSLSHSIRFIEEMESAPGAIASDRDRVDLLRAEFEMRAGRTKHKSFMH
;
A
#
# COMPACT_ATOMS: atom_id res chain seq x y z
N MET A 1 17.40 3.87 8.08
CA MET A 1 16.00 4.37 8.07
C MET A 1 15.36 3.87 9.35
N GLY A 2 14.83 4.77 10.18
CA GLY A 2 14.20 4.37 11.43
C GLY A 2 12.98 3.50 11.13
N THR A 3 12.99 2.26 11.59
CA THR A 3 11.79 1.42 11.60
C THR A 3 10.81 2.08 12.56
N SER A 4 9.79 2.76 12.02
CA SER A 4 8.70 3.28 12.83
C SER A 4 8.05 2.10 13.54
N VAL A 5 8.26 2.01 14.86
CA VAL A 5 7.68 0.96 15.69
C VAL A 5 6.19 1.21 15.75
N ILE A 6 5.40 0.27 15.23
CA ILE A 6 3.94 0.34 15.33
C ILE A 6 3.56 0.31 16.82
N PRO A 7 2.87 1.34 17.35
CA PRO A 7 2.49 1.41 18.76
C PRO A 7 1.57 0.26 19.17
N ARG A 8 1.42 0.05 20.49
CA ARG A 8 0.48 -0.96 21.02
C ARG A 8 -0.98 -0.65 20.66
N VAL A 9 -1.33 0.64 20.63
CA VAL A 9 -2.65 1.15 20.27
C VAL A 9 -2.49 2.17 19.15
N VAL A 10 -3.30 2.04 18.11
CA VAL A 10 -3.41 3.00 17.01
C VAL A 10 -4.84 3.54 16.95
N TYR A 11 -5.00 4.75 16.42
CA TYR A 11 -6.24 5.51 16.53
C TYR A 11 -6.85 5.76 15.16
N HIS A 12 -8.14 5.47 15.01
CA HIS A 12 -8.90 5.77 13.81
C HIS A 12 -9.81 6.97 14.07
N TYR A 13 -9.59 8.06 13.34
CA TYR A 13 -10.44 9.24 13.37
C TYR A 13 -11.48 9.11 12.27
N THR A 14 -12.76 9.23 12.62
CA THR A 14 -13.85 9.03 11.67
C THR A 14 -15.15 9.70 12.13
N SER A 15 -16.18 9.68 11.28
CA SER A 15 -17.50 10.22 11.61
C SER A 15 -18.28 9.29 12.56
N MET A 16 -19.33 9.81 13.19
CA MET A 16 -20.22 8.99 14.01
C MET A 16 -20.90 7.87 13.19
N ASP A 17 -21.30 8.16 11.95
CA ASP A 17 -21.95 7.16 11.08
C ASP A 17 -21.02 5.99 10.77
N ALA A 18 -19.75 6.27 10.43
CA ALA A 18 -18.75 5.23 10.19
C ALA A 18 -18.47 4.42 11.47
N THR A 19 -18.58 5.07 12.64
CA THR A 19 -18.40 4.41 13.94
C THR A 19 -19.50 3.39 14.23
N LEU A 20 -20.75 3.71 13.89
CA LEU A 20 -21.85 2.74 14.02
C LEU A 20 -21.56 1.48 13.20
N GLY A 21 -21.14 1.64 11.94
CA GLY A 21 -20.76 0.50 11.09
C GLY A 21 -19.57 -0.32 11.65
N ILE A 22 -18.60 0.35 12.27
CA ILE A 22 -17.47 -0.33 12.93
C ILE A 22 -17.93 -1.14 14.14
N VAL A 23 -18.81 -0.59 14.96
CA VAL A 23 -19.34 -1.26 16.16
C VAL A 23 -20.24 -2.45 15.78
N GLU A 24 -20.96 -2.33 14.68
CA GLU A 24 -21.84 -3.39 14.16
C GLU A 24 -21.07 -4.53 13.48
N GLY A 25 -19.86 -4.30 12.98
CA GLY A 25 -19.07 -5.39 12.41
C GLY A 25 -17.64 -5.07 11.99
N CYS A 26 -17.44 -4.16 11.03
CA CYS A 26 -16.18 -4.07 10.30
C CYS A 26 -15.69 -2.64 10.05
N ILE A 27 -14.37 -2.50 9.91
CA ILE A 27 -13.75 -1.27 9.41
C ILE A 27 -13.86 -1.28 7.89
N TRP A 28 -14.55 -0.29 7.34
CA TRP A 28 -14.63 -0.08 5.90
C TRP A 28 -13.35 0.59 5.40
N ALA A 29 -12.62 -0.12 4.54
CA ALA A 29 -11.51 0.46 3.81
C ALA A 29 -12.06 1.19 2.57
N THR A 30 -11.45 2.33 2.24
CA THR A 30 -11.87 3.15 1.09
C THR A 30 -10.91 2.92 -0.07
N ASN A 31 -11.44 2.76 -1.29
CA ASN A 31 -10.61 2.69 -2.47
C ASN A 31 -9.75 3.96 -2.57
N ILE A 32 -8.44 3.79 -2.76
CA ILE A 32 -7.46 4.89 -2.71
C ILE A 32 -7.79 6.07 -3.63
N ARG A 33 -8.55 5.85 -4.71
CA ARG A 33 -8.98 6.91 -5.64
C ARG A 33 -9.90 7.95 -5.01
N TYR A 34 -10.62 7.58 -3.94
CA TYR A 34 -11.57 8.45 -3.26
C TYR A 34 -11.00 9.05 -1.98
N LEU A 35 -9.70 8.86 -1.70
CA LEU A 35 -9.04 9.53 -0.59
C LEU A 35 -8.77 11.00 -0.93
N ASN A 36 -8.63 11.81 0.13
CA ASN A 36 -8.44 13.26 0.04
C ASN A 36 -7.21 13.68 -0.79
N ASP A 37 -6.19 12.82 -0.90
CA ASP A 37 -4.98 13.09 -1.68
C ASP A 37 -4.51 11.84 -2.44
N VAL A 38 -5.15 11.58 -3.58
CA VAL A 38 -4.72 10.54 -4.53
C VAL A 38 -3.45 10.95 -5.29
N SER A 39 -3.07 12.23 -5.25
CA SER A 39 -1.93 12.72 -6.03
C SER A 39 -0.60 12.17 -5.51
N GLU A 40 -0.49 11.93 -4.20
CA GLU A 40 0.69 11.27 -3.60
C GLU A 40 0.89 9.84 -4.11
N TYR A 41 -0.20 9.10 -4.24
CA TYR A 41 -0.20 7.74 -4.78
C TYR A 41 0.30 7.74 -6.23
N ASP A 42 -0.30 8.58 -7.08
CA ASP A 42 0.08 8.70 -8.48
C ASP A 42 1.51 9.20 -8.66
N HIS A 43 1.94 10.13 -7.79
CA HIS A 43 3.29 10.67 -7.78
C HIS A 43 4.33 9.59 -7.46
N PHE A 44 4.13 8.80 -6.40
CA PHE A 44 5.05 7.72 -6.06
C PHE A 44 5.17 6.71 -7.20
N LEU A 45 4.04 6.27 -7.78
CA LEU A 45 4.06 5.34 -8.91
C LEU A 45 4.77 5.92 -10.13
N ARG A 46 4.66 7.23 -10.37
CA ARG A 46 5.42 7.90 -11.43
C ARG A 46 6.93 7.85 -11.16
N LEU A 47 7.38 8.15 -9.93
CA LEU A 47 8.79 8.06 -9.56
C LEU A 47 9.34 6.64 -9.75
N VAL A 48 8.58 5.62 -9.32
CA VAL A 48 8.97 4.21 -9.55
C VAL A 48 9.10 3.92 -11.03
N ARG A 49 8.13 4.32 -11.87
CA ARG A 49 8.18 4.09 -13.32
C ARG A 49 9.38 4.76 -13.99
N GLU A 50 9.74 5.96 -13.54
CA GLU A 50 10.89 6.71 -14.05
C GLU A 50 12.23 6.10 -13.61
N ARG A 51 12.28 5.52 -12.39
CA ARG A 51 13.51 5.03 -11.74
C ARG A 51 13.80 3.53 -11.94
N LEU A 52 12.77 2.72 -12.17
CA LEU A 52 12.88 1.27 -12.30
C LEU A 52 13.83 0.82 -13.44
N PRO A 53 13.82 1.44 -14.65
CA PRO A 53 14.72 1.05 -15.74
C PRO A 53 16.22 1.18 -15.41
N GLN A 54 16.60 2.18 -14.60
CA GLN A 54 18.01 2.40 -14.25
C GLN A 54 18.52 1.37 -13.22
N LEU A 55 17.61 0.82 -12.40
CA LEU A 55 17.92 -0.22 -11.42
C LEU A 55 18.02 -1.61 -12.05
N THR A 56 17.30 -1.87 -13.15
CA THR A 56 17.39 -3.18 -13.84
C THR A 56 18.76 -3.50 -14.39
N ASN A 57 19.50 -2.49 -14.85
CA ASN A 57 20.84 -2.66 -15.42
C ASN A 57 21.91 -2.92 -14.36
N SER A 58 21.64 -2.62 -13.08
CA SER A 58 22.63 -2.65 -12.00
C SER A 58 22.46 -3.84 -11.05
N HIS A 59 21.31 -4.52 -11.05
CA HIS A 59 20.97 -5.50 -10.01
C HIS A 59 21.15 -6.98 -10.35
N GLY A 60 21.63 -7.35 -11.55
CA GLY A 60 21.79 -8.78 -11.90
C GLY A 60 20.52 -9.58 -11.60
N LEU A 61 19.35 -8.96 -11.83
CA LEU A 61 18.06 -9.50 -11.46
C LEU A 61 17.92 -10.88 -12.09
N ARG A 62 17.51 -11.89 -11.31
CA ARG A 62 17.25 -13.24 -11.83
C ARG A 62 16.12 -13.29 -12.87
N HIS A 63 15.31 -12.23 -12.96
CA HIS A 63 14.19 -12.09 -13.89
C HIS A 63 14.18 -10.70 -14.57
N PRO A 64 15.18 -10.36 -15.40
CA PRO A 64 15.23 -9.06 -16.08
C PRO A 64 14.01 -8.87 -17.01
N ASP A 65 13.52 -9.98 -17.58
CA ASP A 65 12.33 -10.00 -18.45
C ASP A 65 11.05 -9.58 -17.71
N LEU A 66 10.90 -9.94 -16.42
CA LEU A 66 9.72 -9.57 -15.64
C LEU A 66 9.65 -8.04 -15.46
N VAL A 67 10.80 -7.42 -15.15
CA VAL A 67 10.86 -5.97 -14.97
C VAL A 67 10.73 -5.23 -16.32
N ALA A 68 11.38 -5.74 -17.37
CA ALA A 68 11.20 -5.21 -18.72
C ALA A 68 9.72 -5.28 -19.17
N ARG A 69 9.00 -6.35 -18.83
CA ARG A 69 7.57 -6.51 -19.14
C ARG A 69 6.66 -5.55 -18.36
N ILE A 70 7.01 -5.21 -17.12
CA ILE A 70 6.33 -4.14 -16.36
C ILE A 70 6.52 -2.79 -17.03
N VAL A 71 7.76 -2.48 -17.41
CA VAL A 71 8.09 -1.25 -18.14
C VAL A 71 7.42 -1.22 -19.52
N ALA A 72 7.25 -2.38 -20.18
CA ALA A 72 6.65 -2.49 -21.52
C ALA A 72 5.10 -2.45 -21.51
N ARG A 73 4.44 -2.95 -20.45
CA ARG A 73 2.98 -2.87 -20.28
C ARG A 73 2.45 -1.42 -20.20
N ARG A 74 3.36 -0.44 -20.09
CA ARG A 74 3.17 1.01 -20.29
C ARG A 74 2.29 1.41 -21.48
N LYS A 75 2.19 0.59 -22.52
CA LYS A 75 1.45 0.91 -23.77
C LYS A 75 0.07 0.27 -23.92
N ALA A 76 -0.28 -0.71 -23.09
CA ALA A 76 -1.58 -1.37 -23.19
C ALA A 76 -2.56 -0.67 -22.24
N HIS A 77 -3.63 -0.11 -22.78
CA HIS A 77 -4.80 0.34 -22.03
C HIS A 77 -5.43 -0.86 -21.30
N LEU A 78 -4.86 -1.29 -20.18
CA LEU A 78 -5.58 -2.12 -19.23
C LEU A 78 -6.63 -1.23 -18.56
N PRO A 79 -7.82 -1.73 -18.19
CA PRO A 79 -8.79 -0.94 -17.43
C PRO A 79 -8.12 -0.57 -16.10
N VAL A 80 -7.73 0.68 -15.95
CA VAL A 80 -6.93 1.21 -14.82
C VAL A 80 -7.72 1.23 -13.50
N TYR A 81 -8.95 0.72 -13.48
CA TYR A 81 -9.98 1.26 -12.59
C TYR A 81 -10.61 0.28 -11.58
N MET A 82 -10.32 -1.02 -11.61
CA MET A 82 -11.05 -2.00 -10.77
C MET A 82 -10.24 -2.62 -9.61
N ASP A 83 -8.89 -2.60 -9.63
CA ASP A 83 -8.06 -3.39 -8.69
C ASP A 83 -7.17 -2.55 -7.74
N LEU A 84 -7.46 -1.26 -7.60
CA LEU A 84 -6.65 -0.38 -6.75
C LEU A 84 -6.82 -0.69 -5.26
N PRO A 85 -5.79 -0.45 -4.43
CA PRO A 85 -5.84 -0.81 -3.02
C PRO A 85 -6.93 -0.06 -2.28
N PHE A 86 -7.58 -0.77 -1.37
CA PHE A 86 -8.46 -0.19 -0.36
C PHE A 86 -7.65 0.07 0.90
N VAL A 87 -7.83 1.25 1.49
CA VAL A 87 -7.04 1.72 2.63
C VAL A 87 -7.94 2.11 3.79
N ALA A 88 -7.57 1.67 4.98
CA ALA A 88 -8.02 2.23 6.24
C ALA A 88 -6.80 2.82 6.97
N SER A 89 -6.90 4.07 7.42
CA SER A 89 -5.79 4.81 7.99
C SER A 89 -5.88 4.89 9.51
N PHE A 90 -4.73 4.77 10.18
CA PHE A 90 -4.62 4.87 11.63
C PHE A 90 -3.48 5.80 12.01
N SER A 91 -3.66 6.53 13.11
CA SER A 91 -2.71 7.46 13.69
C SER A 91 -2.05 6.88 14.94
N HIS A 92 -0.83 7.33 15.24
CA HIS A 92 -0.20 7.08 16.53
C HIS A 92 -0.72 8.03 17.62
N GLU A 93 -1.26 9.19 17.23
CA GLU A 93 -1.73 10.23 18.13
C GLU A 93 -3.20 10.02 18.48
N ARG A 94 -3.49 9.94 19.78
CA ARG A 94 -4.86 9.83 20.32
C ARG A 94 -5.68 11.10 20.14
N ASP A 95 -5.03 12.26 20.25
CA ASP A 95 -5.69 13.55 20.23
C ASP A 95 -4.88 14.52 19.36
N SER A 96 -5.37 14.78 18.16
CA SER A 96 -4.67 15.56 17.15
C SER A 96 -5.65 16.50 16.46
N LEU A 97 -5.48 17.81 16.68
CA LEU A 97 -6.36 18.83 16.11
C LEU A 97 -6.40 18.78 14.57
N ALA A 98 -5.28 18.42 13.93
CA ALA A 98 -5.23 18.23 12.49
C ALA A 98 -6.16 17.08 12.05
N HIS A 99 -6.07 15.92 12.70
CA HIS A 99 -6.93 14.78 12.38
C HIS A 99 -8.40 15.04 12.68
N TRP A 100 -8.73 15.71 13.79
CA TRP A 100 -10.10 16.13 14.09
C TRP A 100 -10.68 17.00 12.97
N ARG A 101 -9.93 17.98 12.49
CA ARG A 101 -10.39 18.87 11.41
C ARG A 101 -10.52 18.16 10.06
N SER A 102 -9.63 17.22 9.76
CA SER A 102 -9.59 16.54 8.46
C SER A 102 -10.57 15.37 8.33
N TYR A 103 -10.79 14.59 9.40
CA TYR A 103 -11.50 13.32 9.32
C TYR A 103 -12.82 13.30 10.11
N CYS A 104 -13.06 14.32 10.93
CA CYS A 104 -14.27 14.45 11.74
C CYS A 104 -15.04 15.74 11.38
N PRO A 105 -15.48 15.91 10.13
CA PRO A 105 -16.19 17.12 9.72
C PRO A 105 -17.46 17.31 10.57
N GLN A 106 -17.86 18.56 10.78
CA GLN A 106 -19.11 18.93 11.48
C GLN A 106 -19.14 18.70 13.00
N GLY A 107 -18.00 18.37 13.63
CA GLY A 107 -17.85 18.40 15.09
C GLY A 107 -18.49 17.23 15.85
N ASN A 108 -18.94 16.19 15.14
CA ASN A 108 -19.55 14.98 15.69
C ASN A 108 -18.72 13.71 15.42
N GLY A 109 -17.46 13.83 15.01
CA GLY A 109 -16.61 12.66 14.79
C GLY A 109 -16.00 12.11 16.09
N VAL A 110 -15.39 10.95 15.97
CA VAL A 110 -14.81 10.21 17.10
C VAL A 110 -13.41 9.72 16.77
N CYS A 111 -12.67 9.39 17.83
CA CYS A 111 -11.37 8.78 17.76
C CYS A 111 -11.42 7.43 18.50
N ILE A 112 -11.28 6.33 17.76
CA ILE A 112 -11.37 4.97 18.29
C ILE A 112 -9.97 4.36 18.39
N GLY A 113 -9.59 3.90 19.58
CA GLY A 113 -8.32 3.22 19.79
C GLY A 113 -8.41 1.72 19.56
N PHE A 114 -7.59 1.18 18.66
CA PHE A 114 -7.47 -0.24 18.37
C PHE A 114 -6.13 -0.80 18.85
N ARG A 115 -6.15 -1.99 19.44
CA ARG A 115 -4.89 -2.73 19.67
C ARG A 115 -4.32 -3.13 18.31
N SER A 116 -3.07 -2.74 18.04
CA SER A 116 -2.43 -3.02 16.75
C SER A 116 -2.34 -4.51 16.44
N ALA A 117 -2.23 -5.37 17.47
CA ALA A 117 -2.29 -6.82 17.29
C ALA A 117 -3.63 -7.31 16.71
N SER A 118 -4.74 -6.67 17.08
CA SER A 118 -6.06 -6.99 16.53
C SER A 118 -6.18 -6.58 15.06
N ILE A 119 -5.61 -5.43 14.68
CA ILE A 119 -5.59 -4.99 13.27
C ILE A 119 -4.68 -5.90 12.42
N ARG A 120 -3.52 -6.31 12.94
CA ARG A 120 -2.62 -7.25 12.22
C ARG A 120 -3.25 -8.62 11.99
N GLY A 121 -4.12 -9.06 12.90
CA GLY A 121 -4.85 -10.32 12.77
C GLY A 121 -6.16 -10.20 11.98
N ALA A 122 -6.48 -9.02 11.43
CA ALA A 122 -7.67 -8.83 10.62
C ALA A 122 -7.60 -9.67 9.34
N PHE A 123 -8.73 -10.20 8.93
CA PHE A 123 -8.88 -11.03 7.73
C PHE A 123 -9.99 -10.44 6.84
N LEU A 124 -9.95 -10.80 5.57
CA LEU A 124 -11.01 -10.47 4.62
C LEU A 124 -11.98 -11.63 4.56
N GLU A 125 -13.26 -11.39 4.87
CA GLU A 125 -14.29 -12.44 4.91
C GLU A 125 -14.57 -13.07 3.54
N LYS A 126 -14.34 -12.34 2.44
CA LYS A 126 -14.65 -12.81 1.09
C LYS A 126 -13.65 -12.26 0.07
N ALA A 127 -12.84 -13.15 -0.52
CA ALA A 127 -12.08 -12.84 -1.72
C ALA A 127 -12.81 -13.46 -2.92
N GLU A 128 -13.49 -12.64 -3.72
CA GLU A 128 -14.03 -13.13 -4.99
C GLU A 128 -12.86 -13.26 -5.98
N LYS A 129 -12.51 -14.51 -6.33
CA LYS A 129 -11.51 -14.93 -7.34
C LYS A 129 -10.28 -14.03 -7.48
N GLY A 130 -9.14 -14.48 -6.95
CA GLY A 130 -7.83 -13.86 -7.20
C GLY A 130 -6.91 -13.94 -5.99
N VAL A 131 -5.71 -13.39 -6.12
CA VAL A 131 -4.82 -13.18 -4.98
C VAL A 131 -5.25 -11.90 -4.28
N CYS A 132 -5.65 -12.01 -3.02
CA CYS A 132 -5.97 -10.86 -2.20
C CYS A 132 -4.83 -10.59 -1.22
N LEU A 133 -4.18 -9.43 -1.36
CA LEU A 133 -3.11 -9.00 -0.48
C LEU A 133 -3.67 -8.00 0.53
N ALA A 134 -3.53 -8.30 1.81
CA ALA A 134 -3.89 -7.41 2.90
C ALA A 134 -2.75 -7.33 3.90
N GLY A 135 -2.64 -6.20 4.58
CA GLY A 135 -1.72 -6.10 5.71
C GLY A 135 -1.71 -4.73 6.35
N PHE A 136 -0.87 -4.61 7.37
CA PHE A 136 -0.81 -3.44 8.24
C PHE A 136 0.63 -2.98 8.42
N TRP A 137 0.93 -1.81 7.85
CA TRP A 137 2.28 -1.26 7.77
C TRP A 137 2.33 0.18 8.27
N PRO A 138 3.47 0.64 8.79
CA PRO A 138 3.67 2.05 9.05
C PRO A 138 3.72 2.83 7.73
N VAL A 139 3.23 4.07 7.76
CA VAL A 139 3.43 5.03 6.67
C VAL A 139 4.91 5.33 6.55
N THR A 140 5.42 5.36 5.31
CA THR A 140 6.80 5.76 5.03
C THR A 140 6.82 7.10 4.33
N TYR A 141 7.79 7.95 4.69
CA TYR A 141 7.92 9.28 4.13
C TYR A 141 9.07 9.33 3.13
N LEU A 142 8.81 9.86 1.93
CA LEU A 142 9.78 10.01 0.85
C LEU A 142 9.92 11.48 0.48
N GLY A 143 11.16 11.98 0.44
CA GLY A 143 11.46 13.32 -0.10
C GLY A 143 11.59 13.25 -1.62
N SER A 144 11.23 14.34 -2.31
CA SER A 144 11.31 14.46 -3.78
C SER A 144 12.68 14.08 -4.36
N ASP A 145 13.75 14.42 -3.67
CA ASP A 145 15.14 14.23 -4.14
C ASP A 145 15.86 13.05 -3.47
N ASP A 146 15.16 12.26 -2.65
CA ASP A 146 15.77 11.13 -1.92
C ASP A 146 15.80 9.86 -2.79
N LEU A 147 16.60 9.93 -3.86
CA LEU A 147 16.78 8.80 -4.79
C LEU A 147 17.29 7.55 -4.09
N LYS A 148 18.13 7.70 -3.06
CA LYS A 148 18.65 6.56 -2.30
C LYS A 148 17.51 5.85 -1.55
N ALA A 149 16.58 6.59 -0.97
CA ALA A 149 15.42 6.00 -0.32
C ALA A 149 14.48 5.34 -1.33
N LEU A 150 14.22 6.00 -2.46
CA LEU A 150 13.43 5.45 -3.55
C LEU A 150 14.02 4.14 -4.08
N ASP A 151 15.33 4.09 -4.34
CA ASP A 151 16.03 2.88 -4.79
C ASP A 151 15.89 1.74 -3.77
N GLY A 152 16.07 2.05 -2.48
CA GLY A 152 15.86 1.09 -1.39
C GLY A 152 14.44 0.53 -1.37
N MET A 153 13.42 1.39 -1.56
CA MET A 153 12.02 0.99 -1.62
C MET A 153 11.71 0.11 -2.83
N ILE A 154 12.24 0.45 -4.00
CA ILE A 154 12.07 -0.34 -5.22
C ILE A 154 12.71 -1.71 -5.04
N ASN A 155 13.95 -1.76 -4.58
CA ASN A 155 14.69 -3.00 -4.37
C ASN A 155 14.03 -3.91 -3.33
N GLN A 156 13.47 -3.34 -2.26
CA GLN A 156 12.72 -4.12 -1.28
C GLN A 156 11.45 -4.73 -1.89
N SER A 157 10.71 -3.96 -2.70
CA SER A 157 9.48 -4.42 -3.35
C SER A 157 9.76 -5.53 -4.37
N LEU A 158 10.82 -5.37 -5.16
CA LEU A 158 11.28 -6.38 -6.11
C LEU A 158 11.69 -7.67 -5.39
N SER A 159 12.51 -7.56 -4.34
CA SER A 159 12.97 -8.72 -3.58
C SER A 159 11.81 -9.49 -2.91
N HIS A 160 10.83 -8.76 -2.37
CA HIS A 160 9.65 -9.36 -1.77
C HIS A 160 8.79 -10.09 -2.81
N SER A 161 8.54 -9.45 -3.95
CA SER A 161 7.75 -10.04 -5.03
C SER A 161 8.42 -11.25 -5.66
N ILE A 162 9.75 -11.20 -5.88
CA ILE A 162 10.52 -12.33 -6.42
C ILE A 162 10.43 -13.52 -5.46
N ARG A 163 10.66 -13.30 -4.16
CA ARG A 163 10.55 -14.36 -3.16
C ARG A 163 9.16 -14.98 -3.14
N PHE A 164 8.12 -14.15 -3.18
CA PHE A 164 6.74 -14.63 -3.19
C PHE A 164 6.43 -15.44 -4.47
N ILE A 165 6.93 -15.01 -5.63
CA ILE A 165 6.81 -15.76 -6.89
C ILE A 165 7.54 -17.11 -6.80
N GLU A 166 8.79 -17.12 -6.31
CA GLU A 166 9.59 -18.34 -6.13
C GLU A 166 8.89 -19.34 -5.18
N GLU A 167 8.33 -18.84 -4.07
CA GLU A 167 7.55 -19.64 -3.12
C GLU A 167 6.30 -20.25 -3.78
N MET A 168 5.56 -19.45 -4.56
CA MET A 168 4.40 -19.93 -5.33
C MET A 168 4.81 -21.00 -6.36
N GLU A 169 5.90 -20.79 -7.10
CA GLU A 169 6.39 -21.76 -8.09
C GLU A 169 6.82 -23.09 -7.46
N SER A 170 7.33 -23.04 -6.24
CA SER A 170 7.72 -24.24 -5.48
C SER A 170 6.52 -25.01 -4.91
N ALA A 171 5.32 -24.42 -4.88
CA ALA A 171 4.13 -25.04 -4.33
C ALA A 171 3.55 -26.11 -5.27
N PRO A 172 3.16 -27.30 -4.76
CA PRO A 172 2.61 -28.37 -5.59
C PRO A 172 1.35 -27.93 -6.34
N GLY A 173 1.37 -28.04 -7.68
CA GLY A 173 0.22 -27.69 -8.54
C GLY A 173 0.15 -26.22 -8.97
N ALA A 174 1.16 -25.40 -8.67
CA ALA A 174 1.19 -24.01 -9.09
C ALA A 174 1.53 -23.87 -10.59
N ILE A 175 0.59 -23.32 -11.35
CA ILE A 175 0.87 -22.69 -12.65
C ILE A 175 0.48 -21.23 -12.50
N ALA A 176 1.35 -20.42 -11.87
CA ALA A 176 1.21 -18.98 -11.95
C ALA A 176 1.56 -18.58 -13.39
N SER A 177 0.58 -18.08 -14.13
CA SER A 177 0.83 -17.61 -15.48
C SER A 177 1.77 -16.41 -15.45
N ASP A 178 2.43 -16.17 -16.56
CA ASP A 178 3.28 -15.00 -16.74
C ASP A 178 2.52 -13.66 -16.58
N ARG A 179 1.19 -13.69 -16.66
CA ARG A 179 0.32 -12.55 -16.35
C ARG A 179 0.20 -12.36 -14.84
N ASP A 180 0.00 -13.45 -14.09
CA ASP A 180 -0.15 -13.42 -12.63
C ASP A 180 1.09 -12.87 -11.94
N ARG A 181 2.30 -13.25 -12.41
CA ARG A 181 3.57 -12.72 -11.89
C ARG A 181 3.69 -11.20 -12.02
N VAL A 182 3.28 -10.66 -13.16
CA VAL A 182 3.30 -9.21 -13.43
C VAL A 182 2.25 -8.49 -12.60
N ASP A 183 1.07 -9.08 -12.46
CA ASP A 183 -0.02 -8.51 -11.65
C ASP A 183 0.33 -8.50 -10.16
N LEU A 184 1.01 -9.53 -9.64
CA LEU A 184 1.54 -9.57 -8.26
C LEU A 184 2.57 -8.46 -8.00
N LEU A 185 3.57 -8.32 -8.88
CA LEU A 185 4.59 -7.29 -8.72
C LEU A 185 4.00 -5.88 -8.87
N ARG A 186 3.00 -5.70 -9.74
CA ARG A 186 2.22 -4.46 -9.82
C ARG A 186 1.52 -4.18 -8.48
N ALA A 187 0.80 -5.17 -7.93
CA ALA A 187 0.07 -5.02 -6.68
C ALA A 187 1.00 -4.62 -5.52
N GLU A 188 2.21 -5.18 -5.42
CA GLU A 188 3.18 -4.78 -4.38
C GLU A 188 3.57 -3.30 -4.48
N PHE A 189 3.79 -2.77 -5.69
CA PHE A 189 4.08 -1.35 -5.88
C PHE A 189 2.88 -0.45 -5.59
N GLU A 190 1.68 -0.87 -5.98
CA GLU A 190 0.44 -0.15 -5.67
C GLU A 190 0.17 -0.13 -4.14
N MET A 191 0.34 -1.26 -3.45
CA MET A 191 0.27 -1.34 -1.99
C MET A 191 1.33 -0.47 -1.31
N ARG A 192 2.55 -0.41 -1.85
CA ARG A 192 3.59 0.51 -1.34
C ARG A 192 3.25 1.98 -1.56
N ALA A 193 2.72 2.31 -2.73
CA ALA A 193 2.27 3.67 -3.03
C ALA A 193 1.20 4.13 -2.03
N GLY A 194 0.26 3.25 -1.68
CA GLY A 194 -0.80 3.56 -0.71
C GLY A 194 -0.32 3.85 0.72
N ARG A 195 0.93 3.48 1.06
CA ARG A 195 1.55 3.74 2.38
C ARG A 195 2.77 4.66 2.30
N THR A 196 3.00 5.31 1.17
CA THR A 196 4.11 6.25 1.01
C THR A 196 3.56 7.68 0.90
N LYS A 197 4.05 8.56 1.77
CA LYS A 197 3.65 9.97 1.84
C LYS A 197 4.83 10.87 1.51
N HIS A 198 4.55 12.06 1.01
CA HIS A 198 5.62 13.04 0.82
C HIS A 198 6.17 13.48 2.18
N LYS A 199 7.48 13.68 2.28
CA LYS A 199 8.16 14.02 3.56
C LYS A 199 7.66 15.33 4.19
N SER A 200 7.02 16.22 3.44
CA SER A 200 6.36 17.41 3.98
C SER A 200 5.19 17.11 4.92
N PHE A 201 4.62 15.91 4.83
CA PHE A 201 3.55 15.44 5.74
C PHE A 201 4.10 14.67 6.94
N MET A 202 5.40 14.72 7.20
CA MET A 202 5.98 14.16 8.41
C MET A 202 5.81 15.21 9.52
N HIS A 203 4.96 14.91 10.51
CA HIS A 203 4.73 15.70 11.71
C HIS A 203 5.24 14.95 12.94
#